data_AF-A0A7C2GH88-F1
#
_entry.id   AF-A0A7C2GH88-F1
#
_cell.length_a   1.000
_cell.length_b   1.000
_cell.length_c   1.000
_cell.angle_alpha   90.00
_cell.angle_beta   90.00
_cell.angle_gamma   90.00
#
_symmetry.space_group_name_H-M   'P 1'
#
loop_
_entity.id
_entity.type
_entity.pdbx_description
1 polymer ?
#
loop_
_entity_poly.entity_id
_entity_poly.type
_entity_poly.pdbx_seq_one_letter_code
_entity_poly.pdbx_strand_id
1 'polypeptide(L)'
;MLLSERPGRTVSTRTVCARNGSVQSRADELATEEPLEVRVAYFEAGVERRRSVAVTMRTPGNDFELAAGFLYSEGVISGPEAVGQIAYCTDVDGPQMYNVVTVHLRPGGPFDPERLRRN
;
A
#
# COMPACT_ATOMS: atom_id res chain seq x y z
N MET A 1 -16.33 -9.76 -18.30
CA MET A 1 -16.27 -9.19 -16.94
C MET A 1 -14.99 -9.70 -16.31
N LEU A 2 -13.87 -9.01 -16.54
CA LEU A 2 -12.57 -9.41 -15.98
C LEU A 2 -12.59 -9.01 -14.51
N LEU A 3 -12.77 -9.99 -13.62
CA LEU A 3 -12.37 -9.84 -12.23
C LEU A 3 -10.87 -9.54 -12.28
N SER A 4 -10.42 -8.40 -11.77
CA SER A 4 -8.99 -8.17 -11.62
C SER A 4 -8.48 -9.22 -10.63
N GLU A 5 -7.75 -10.22 -11.12
CA GLU A 5 -7.10 -11.20 -10.26
C GLU A 5 -6.00 -10.47 -9.50
N ARG A 6 -6.21 -10.25 -8.20
CA ARG A 6 -5.16 -9.78 -7.31
C ARG A 6 -4.00 -10.77 -7.37
N PRO A 7 -2.78 -10.34 -7.71
CA PRO A 7 -1.66 -11.25 -7.70
C PRO A 7 -1.38 -11.77 -6.29
N GLY A 8 -0.94 -13.02 -6.23
CA GLY A 8 -0.54 -13.67 -4.99
C GLY A 8 0.75 -13.08 -4.42
N ARG A 9 1.06 -13.46 -3.18
CA ARG A 9 2.30 -13.09 -2.47
C ARG A 9 3.57 -13.57 -3.17
N THR A 10 3.48 -14.69 -3.87
CA THR A 10 4.60 -15.31 -4.57
C THR A 10 4.16 -15.78 -5.96
N VAL A 11 5.13 -15.89 -6.85
CA VAL A 11 4.97 -16.49 -8.18
C VAL A 11 6.03 -17.58 -8.37
N SER A 12 5.58 -18.75 -8.85
CA SER A 12 6.49 -19.83 -9.22
C SER A 12 7.01 -19.62 -10.63
N THR A 13 8.34 -19.68 -10.81
CA THR A 13 8.97 -19.55 -12.13
C THR A 13 10.19 -20.46 -12.26
N ARG A 14 10.75 -20.57 -13.46
CA ARG A 14 12.03 -21.25 -13.69
C ARG A 14 13.16 -20.24 -13.66
N THR A 15 14.14 -20.48 -12.80
CA THR A 15 15.41 -19.75 -12.80
C THR A 15 16.51 -20.59 -13.44
N VAL A 16 17.56 -19.92 -13.92
CA VAL A 16 18.75 -20.55 -14.49
C VAL A 16 19.92 -20.28 -13.57
N CYS A 17 20.57 -21.33 -13.10
CA CYS A 17 21.76 -21.26 -12.27
C CYS A 17 22.99 -21.70 -13.09
N ALA A 18 23.99 -20.83 -13.18
CA ALA A 18 25.26 -21.15 -13.82
C ALA A 18 26.36 -21.30 -12.75
N ARG A 19 27.02 -22.46 -12.70
CA ARG A 19 28.11 -22.74 -11.75
C ARG A 19 29.17 -23.64 -12.38
N ASN A 20 30.44 -23.25 -12.28
CA ASN A 20 31.60 -24.02 -12.78
C ASN A 20 31.45 -24.49 -14.24
N GLY A 21 30.96 -23.63 -15.13
CA GLY A 21 30.72 -23.97 -16.55
C GLY A 21 29.50 -24.85 -16.81
N SER A 22 28.76 -25.27 -15.77
CA SER A 22 27.48 -25.95 -15.91
C SER A 22 26.31 -24.97 -15.77
N VAL A 23 25.24 -25.21 -16.53
CA VAL A 23 24.00 -24.42 -16.49
C VAL A 23 22.85 -25.37 -16.18
N GLN A 24 22.07 -25.07 -15.14
CA GLN A 24 20.93 -25.87 -14.70
C GLN A 24 19.69 -24.99 -14.56
N SER A 25 18.55 -25.49 -15.02
CA SER A 25 17.25 -24.86 -14.77
C SER A 25 16.58 -25.52 -13.57
N ARG A 26 16.02 -24.72 -12.67
CA ARG A 26 15.24 -25.20 -11.52
C ARG A 26 14.01 -24.33 -11.30
N ALA A 27 12.99 -24.88 -10.65
CA ALA A 27 11.87 -24.08 -10.16
C ALA A 27 12.32 -23.23 -8.96
N ASP A 28 11.78 -22.03 -8.88
CA ASP A 28 12.00 -21.08 -7.78
C ASP A 28 10.68 -20.38 -7.45
N GLU A 29 10.56 -19.91 -6.21
CA GLU A 29 9.46 -19.06 -5.78
C GLU A 29 9.98 -17.65 -5.54
N LEU A 30 9.41 -16.68 -6.25
CA LEU A 30 9.77 -15.28 -6.14
C LEU A 30 8.66 -14.52 -5.42
N ALA A 31 9.05 -13.58 -4.55
CA ALA A 31 8.09 -12.64 -3.98
C ALA A 31 7.53 -11.73 -5.07
N THR A 32 6.22 -11.50 -5.03
CA THR A 32 5.59 -10.49 -5.87
C THR A 32 5.81 -9.10 -5.25
N GLU A 33 6.07 -8.10 -6.10
CA GLU A 33 6.09 -6.69 -5.69
C GLU A 33 5.13 -5.88 -6.56
N GLU A 34 4.31 -5.05 -5.93
CA GLU A 34 3.42 -4.11 -6.60
C GLU A 34 3.39 -2.76 -5.88
N PRO A 35 3.16 -1.65 -6.59
CA PRO A 35 2.98 -0.35 -5.95
C PRO A 35 1.70 -0.32 -5.11
N LEU A 36 1.79 0.19 -3.89
CA LEU A 36 0.68 0.62 -3.05
C LEU A 36 0.74 2.13 -2.86
N GLU A 37 -0.31 2.82 -3.28
CA GLU A 37 -0.55 4.19 -2.86
C GLU A 37 -1.25 4.22 -1.50
N VAL A 38 -0.66 4.93 -0.55
CA VAL A 38 -1.28 5.22 0.75
C VAL A 38 -1.83 6.64 0.71
N ARG A 39 -3.13 6.77 0.98
CA ARG A 39 -3.84 8.04 1.10
C ARG A 39 -4.33 8.23 2.53
N VAL A 40 -4.41 9.48 2.96
CA VAL A 40 -5.01 9.86 4.22
C VAL A 40 -6.24 10.71 3.94
N ALA A 41 -7.38 10.33 4.51
CA ALA A 41 -8.59 11.14 4.56
C ALA A 41 -8.70 11.81 5.94
N TYR A 42 -8.87 13.13 5.95
CA TYR A 42 -8.83 13.96 7.16
C TYR A 42 -9.79 15.14 7.03
N PHE A 43 -10.15 15.78 8.14
CA PHE A 43 -11.03 16.94 8.14
C PHE A 43 -10.21 18.22 8.29
N GLU A 44 -10.42 19.16 7.38
CA GLU A 44 -9.85 20.51 7.42
C GLU A 44 -10.98 21.52 7.28
N ALA A 45 -11.10 22.44 8.25
CA ALA A 45 -12.20 23.40 8.33
C ALA A 45 -13.61 22.76 8.19
N GLY A 46 -13.79 21.56 8.73
CA GLY A 46 -15.05 20.81 8.69
C GLY A 46 -15.32 20.07 7.37
N VAL A 47 -14.41 20.12 6.40
CA VAL A 47 -14.53 19.45 5.10
C VAL A 47 -13.58 18.26 5.05
N GLU A 48 -14.07 17.09 4.63
CA GLU A 48 -13.20 15.93 4.37
C GLU A 48 -12.32 16.22 3.15
N ARG A 49 -11.01 16.07 3.34
CA ARG A 49 -9.98 16.14 2.32
C ARG A 49 -9.28 14.80 2.25
N ARG A 50 -8.75 14.47 1.08
CA ARG A 50 -7.91 13.29 0.85
C ARG A 50 -6.59 13.72 0.28
N ARG A 51 -5.50 13.12 0.75
CA ARG A 51 -4.16 13.40 0.23
C ARG A 51 -3.37 12.10 0.08
N SER A 52 -2.69 11.97 -1.05
CA SER A 52 -1.67 10.93 -1.25
C SER A 52 -0.45 11.28 -0.43
N VAL A 53 0.02 10.34 0.39
CA VAL A 53 1.16 10.56 1.29
C VAL A 53 2.38 9.74 0.92
N ALA A 54 2.19 8.60 0.24
CA ALA A 54 3.29 7.76 -0.23
C ALA A 54 2.84 6.81 -1.33
N VAL A 55 3.81 6.41 -2.15
CA VAL A 55 3.73 5.20 -2.98
C VAL A 55 4.90 4.31 -2.57
N THR A 56 4.62 3.07 -2.20
CA THR A 56 5.65 2.08 -1.81
C THR A 56 5.50 0.80 -2.60
N MET A 57 6.61 0.10 -2.86
CA MET A 57 6.53 -1.29 -3.30
C MET A 57 6.09 -2.15 -2.11
N ARG A 58 5.19 -3.11 -2.36
CA ARG A 58 4.75 -4.08 -1.36
C ARG A 58 4.64 -5.48 -1.94
N THR A 59 4.77 -6.47 -1.06
CA THR A 59 4.21 -7.80 -1.31
C THR A 59 2.72 -7.80 -0.97
N PRO A 60 1.80 -8.14 -1.89
CA PRO A 60 0.36 -8.06 -1.64
C PRO A 60 -0.13 -8.89 -0.45
N GLY A 61 -1.15 -8.40 0.28
CA GLY A 61 -1.97 -9.22 1.18
C GLY A 61 -2.22 -8.66 2.58
N ASN A 62 -1.35 -7.77 3.08
CA ASN A 62 -1.49 -7.12 4.39
C ASN A 62 -1.51 -5.58 4.24
N ASP A 63 -2.26 -5.10 3.24
CA ASP A 63 -2.17 -3.72 2.78
C ASP A 63 -2.67 -2.72 3.84
N PHE A 64 -3.64 -3.12 4.65
CA PHE A 64 -4.22 -2.27 5.70
C PHE A 64 -3.27 -2.13 6.88
N GLU A 65 -2.68 -3.23 7.33
CA GLU A 65 -1.66 -3.24 8.38
C GLU A 65 -0.42 -2.47 7.93
N LEU A 66 -0.01 -2.63 6.67
CA LEU A 66 1.09 -1.88 6.07
C LEU A 66 0.80 -0.37 6.07
N ALA A 67 -0.38 0.04 5.61
CA ALA A 67 -0.76 1.45 5.60
C ALA A 67 -0.80 2.06 7.01
N ALA A 68 -1.42 1.37 7.98
CA ALA A 68 -1.46 1.84 9.36
C ALA A 68 -0.07 1.94 9.99
N GLY A 69 0.75 0.90 9.82
CA GLY A 69 2.12 0.84 10.32
C GLY A 69 3.01 1.91 9.72
N PHE A 70 2.90 2.15 8.41
CA PHE A 70 3.63 3.20 7.70
C PHE A 70 3.30 4.59 8.25
N LEU A 71 2.01 4.91 8.42
CA LEU A 71 1.60 6.20 8.97
C LEU A 71 2.07 6.39 10.41
N TYR A 72 2.08 5.32 11.20
CA TYR A 72 2.61 5.36 12.56
C TYR A 72 4.13 5.59 12.57
N SER A 73 4.89 4.86 11.74
CA SER A 73 6.35 4.98 11.68
C SER A 73 6.83 6.33 11.15
N GLU A 74 6.08 6.95 10.24
CA GLU A 74 6.38 8.31 9.74
C GLU A 74 5.84 9.41 10.66
N GLY A 75 5.21 9.07 11.80
CA GLY A 75 4.70 10.05 12.78
C GLY A 75 3.46 10.82 12.32
N VAL A 76 2.72 10.27 11.36
CA VAL A 76 1.47 10.84 10.83
C VAL A 76 0.30 10.60 11.77
N ILE A 77 0.28 9.42 12.40
CA ILE A 77 -0.66 9.07 13.46
C ILE A 77 0.10 8.71 14.73
N SER A 78 -0.45 9.08 15.89
CA SER A 78 0.14 8.77 17.20
C SER A 78 -0.17 7.36 17.69
N GLY A 79 -1.18 6.72 17.11
CA GLY A 79 -1.66 5.41 17.52
C GLY A 79 -2.99 5.04 16.85
N PRO A 80 -3.52 3.83 17.15
CA PRO A 80 -4.70 3.28 16.49
C PRO A 80 -5.98 4.10 16.72
N GLU A 81 -6.07 4.82 17.84
CA GLU A 81 -7.18 5.71 18.18
C GLU A 81 -7.37 6.88 17.20
N ALA A 82 -6.33 7.25 16.45
CA ALA A 82 -6.43 8.25 15.39
C ALA A 82 -7.19 7.72 14.15
N VAL A 83 -7.29 6.40 13.98
CA VAL A 83 -7.90 5.76 12.81
C VAL A 83 -9.40 5.53 13.03
N GLY A 84 -10.20 5.99 12.08
CA GLY A 84 -11.63 5.69 11.99
C GLY A 84 -11.91 4.47 11.11
N GLN A 85 -11.29 4.42 9.92
CA GLN A 85 -11.49 3.35 8.94
C GLN A 85 -10.25 3.22 8.04
N ILE A 86 -9.98 2.01 7.55
CA ILE A 86 -9.04 1.78 6.45
C ILE A 86 -9.80 1.02 5.37
N ALA A 87 -9.73 1.51 4.13
CA ALA A 87 -10.45 0.91 3.01
C ALA A 87 -9.66 1.03 1.70
N TYR A 88 -9.90 0.10 0.77
CA TYR A 88 -9.47 0.30 -0.61
C TYR A 88 -10.29 1.44 -1.23
N CYS A 89 -9.62 2.32 -1.97
CA CYS A 89 -10.28 3.44 -2.63
C CYS A 89 -11.15 2.95 -3.79
N THR A 90 -12.40 3.39 -3.85
CA THR A 90 -13.36 3.06 -4.93
C THR A 90 -13.53 4.18 -5.95
N ASP A 91 -12.75 5.26 -5.83
CA ASP A 91 -13.00 6.53 -6.55
C ASP A 91 -12.36 6.58 -7.95
N VAL A 92 -11.90 5.45 -8.49
CA VAL A 92 -11.24 5.39 -9.80
C VAL A 92 -12.21 4.83 -10.82
N ASP A 93 -12.47 5.56 -11.91
CA ASP A 93 -13.25 5.06 -13.03
C ASP A 93 -12.53 3.85 -13.64
N GLY A 94 -13.02 2.64 -13.35
CA GLY A 94 -12.41 1.41 -13.84
C GLY A 94 -12.50 0.24 -12.85
N PRO A 95 -11.92 -0.92 -13.22
CA PRO A 95 -11.84 -2.06 -12.32
C PRO A 95 -10.97 -1.72 -11.12
N GLN A 96 -11.41 -2.15 -9.94
CA GLN A 96 -10.64 -2.03 -8.71
C GLN A 96 -9.31 -2.79 -8.84
N MET A 97 -8.19 -2.08 -8.75
CA MET A 97 -6.84 -2.66 -8.86
C MET A 97 -6.22 -2.96 -7.50
N TYR A 98 -6.91 -2.59 -6.41
CA TYR A 98 -6.51 -2.88 -5.03
C TYR A 98 -5.11 -2.38 -4.67
N ASN A 99 -4.63 -1.36 -5.36
CA ASN A 99 -3.32 -0.75 -5.20
C ASN A 99 -3.40 0.65 -4.55
N VAL A 100 -4.57 1.04 -4.05
CA VAL A 100 -4.79 2.29 -3.34
C VAL A 100 -5.53 2.01 -2.04
N VAL A 101 -4.92 2.36 -0.91
CA VAL A 101 -5.53 2.28 0.42
C VAL A 101 -5.70 3.66 1.00
N THR A 102 -6.90 3.97 1.47
CA THR A 102 -7.22 5.22 2.17
C THR A 102 -7.39 4.93 3.65
N VAL A 103 -6.62 5.62 4.49
CA VAL A 103 -6.78 5.65 5.95
C VAL A 103 -7.59 6.89 6.32
N HIS A 104 -8.81 6.68 6.82
CA HIS A 104 -9.67 7.74 7.33
C HIS A 104 -9.35 8.02 8.78
N LEU A 105 -8.90 9.25 9.06
CA LEU A 105 -8.64 9.71 10.41
C LEU A 105 -9.94 10.14 11.09
N ARG A 106 -9.99 9.98 12.41
CA ARG A 106 -11.09 10.51 13.21
C ARG A 106 -11.10 12.04 13.17
N PRO A 107 -12.28 12.68 13.21
CA PRO A 107 -12.36 14.13 13.33
C PRO A 107 -11.59 14.66 14.54
N GLY A 108 -10.90 15.78 14.39
CA GLY A 108 -10.18 16.47 15.48
C GLY A 108 -8.79 15.94 15.79
N GLY A 109 -8.30 14.92 15.09
CA GLY A 109 -6.90 14.48 15.19
C GLY A 109 -5.94 15.47 14.51
N PRO A 110 -4.74 15.71 15.07
CA PRO A 110 -3.73 16.53 14.41
C PRO A 110 -3.21 15.78 13.18
N PHE A 111 -3.46 16.32 11.99
CA PHE A 111 -2.83 15.87 10.77
C PHE A 111 -2.22 17.08 10.06
N ASP A 112 -0.89 17.09 9.96
CA ASP A 112 -0.16 18.06 9.17
C ASP A 112 0.36 17.35 7.90
N PRO A 113 -0.31 17.52 6.76
CA PRO A 113 0.07 16.86 5.53
C PRO A 113 1.42 17.33 4.97
N GLU A 114 1.95 18.46 5.44
CA GLU A 114 3.24 18.99 4.98
C GLU A 114 4.42 18.25 5.60
N ARG A 115 4.24 17.58 6.77
CA ARG A 115 5.29 16.77 7.40
C ARG A 115 5.78 15.61 6.55
N LEU A 116 4.96 15.12 5.63
CA LEU A 116 5.28 14.01 4.73
C LEU A 116 6.01 14.45 3.47
N ARG A 117 6.20 15.76 3.25
CA ARG A 117 7.00 16.26 2.13
C ARG A 117 8.48 16.11 2.46
N ARG A 118 9.14 15.19 1.76
CA ARG A 118 10.60 15.16 1.65
C ARG A 118 10.95 15.93 0.36
N ASN A 119 11.84 16.92 0.49
CA ASN A 119 12.23 17.91 -0.53
C ASN A 119 12.51 17.32 -1.91
#